data_AF-A0A8S2Z620-F1
#
_entry.id   AF-A0A8S2Z620-F1
#
_cell.length_a   1.000
_cell.length_b   1.000
_cell.length_c   1.000
_cell.angle_alpha   90.00
_cell.angle_beta   90.00
_cell.angle_gamma   90.00
#
_symmetry.space_group_name_H-M   'P 1'
#
loop_
_entity.id
_entity.type
_entity.pdbx_description
1 polymer ?
#
loop_
_entity_poly.entity_id
_entity_poly.type
_entity_poly.pdbx_seq_one_letter_code
_entity_poly.pdbx_strand_id
1 'polypeptide(L)'
;MAGGIGLKYSLQCLELEKKLSSFFEDLEYYCTLTAQPINYNKTQALFSARAIGYPDIALKCGNNKIEWVKEIKYLGYVFTPKLGFSAMIQKTMLKVRQGVAMVNSFRLKGFTLTALRKALFNSYVLP
;
A
#
# COMPACT_ATOMS: atom_id res chain seq x y z
N MET A 1 -21.77 -30.35 9.44
CA MET A 1 -21.12 -29.23 10.15
C MET A 1 -20.42 -28.22 9.22
N ALA A 2 -19.89 -28.62 8.06
CA ALA A 2 -19.23 -27.70 7.11
C ALA A 2 -20.17 -26.67 6.44
N GLY A 3 -21.42 -27.05 6.13
CA GLY A 3 -22.37 -26.17 5.43
C GLY A 3 -22.81 -24.93 6.24
N GLY A 4 -22.94 -25.04 7.57
CA GLY A 4 -23.35 -23.92 8.43
C GLY A 4 -22.27 -22.85 8.60
N ILE A 5 -20.99 -23.21 8.46
CA ILE A 5 -19.87 -22.26 8.54
C ILE A 5 -19.77 -21.47 7.23
N GLY A 6 -19.91 -22.13 6.08
CA GLY A 6 -19.93 -21.47 4.77
C GLY A 6 -21.06 -20.47 4.61
N LEU A 7 -22.26 -20.81 5.11
CA LEU A 7 -23.45 -19.95 5.03
C LEU A 7 -23.33 -18.71 5.93
N LYS A 8 -22.68 -18.82 7.09
CA LYS A 8 -22.35 -17.67 7.94
C LYS A 8 -21.32 -16.76 7.27
N TYR A 9 -20.30 -17.33 6.65
CA TYR A 9 -19.26 -16.56 5.95
C TYR A 9 -19.82 -15.78 4.76
N SER A 10 -20.70 -16.38 3.96
CA SER A 10 -21.32 -15.69 2.82
C SER A 10 -22.23 -14.54 3.27
N LEU A 11 -23.01 -14.73 4.34
CA LEU A 11 -23.81 -13.66 4.93
C LEU A 11 -22.96 -12.50 5.44
N GLN A 12 -21.82 -12.78 6.09
CA GLN A 12 -20.88 -11.77 6.54
C GLN A 12 -20.25 -10.99 5.38
N CYS A 13 -19.91 -11.66 4.26
CA CYS A 13 -19.40 -11.00 3.07
C CYS A 13 -20.44 -10.04 2.47
N LEU A 14 -21.71 -10.47 2.41
CA LEU A 14 -22.82 -9.66 1.90
C LEU A 14 -23.09 -8.44 2.80
N GLU A 15 -23.07 -8.63 4.13
CA GLU A 15 -23.21 -7.52 5.07
C GLU A 15 -22.05 -6.52 4.96
N LEU A 16 -20.83 -7.02 4.80
CA LEU A 16 -19.65 -6.19 4.60
C LEU A 16 -19.74 -5.37 3.30
N GLU A 17 -20.17 -6.00 2.20
CA GLU A 17 -20.40 -5.33 0.92
C GLU A 17 -21.40 -4.19 1.06
N LYS A 18 -22.56 -4.43 1.71
CA LYS A 18 -23.58 -3.39 1.94
C LYS A 18 -23.03 -2.21 2.74
N LYS A 19 -22.29 -2.47 3.82
CA LYS A 19 -21.70 -1.40 4.66
C LYS A 19 -20.66 -0.59 3.89
N LEU A 20 -19.84 -1.26 3.09
CA LEU A 20 -18.83 -0.59 2.27
C LEU A 20 -19.46 0.27 1.18
N SER A 21 -20.50 -0.21 0.50
CA SER A 21 -21.22 0.59 -0.50
C SER A 21 -21.83 1.85 0.11
N SER A 22 -22.54 1.74 1.25
CA SER A 22 -23.10 2.90 1.96
C SER A 22 -22.01 3.90 2.37
N PHE A 23 -20.87 3.41 2.87
CA PHE A 23 -19.75 4.26 3.24
C PHE A 23 -19.17 5.01 2.03
N PHE A 24 -19.03 4.36 0.87
CA PHE A 24 -18.53 5.01 -0.34
C PHE A 24 -19.51 6.05 -0.89
N GLU A 25 -20.83 5.80 -0.83
CA GLU A 25 -21.85 6.79 -1.20
C GLU A 25 -21.77 8.04 -0.31
N ASP A 26 -21.67 7.85 1.02
CA ASP A 26 -21.50 8.97 1.97
C ASP A 26 -20.20 9.74 1.72
N LEU A 27 -19.11 9.03 1.41
CA LEU A 27 -17.81 9.62 1.11
C LEU A 27 -17.84 10.42 -0.19
N GLU A 28 -18.50 9.91 -1.24
CA GLU A 28 -18.71 10.64 -2.49
C GLU A 28 -19.55 11.89 -2.27
N TYR A 29 -20.64 11.78 -1.50
CA TYR A 29 -21.45 12.92 -1.14
C TYR A 29 -20.62 13.99 -0.40
N TYR A 30 -19.83 13.58 0.60
CA TYR A 30 -18.93 14.50 1.30
C TYR A 30 -17.87 15.14 0.38
N CYS A 31 -17.26 14.36 -0.51
CA CYS A 31 -16.28 14.83 -1.48
C CYS A 31 -16.87 15.86 -2.46
N THR A 32 -18.11 15.66 -2.90
CA THR A 32 -18.80 16.63 -3.76
C THR A 32 -19.13 17.92 -3.02
N LEU A 33 -19.60 17.83 -1.77
CA LEU A 33 -19.87 19.01 -0.92
C LEU A 33 -18.62 19.85 -0.66
N THR A 34 -17.47 19.18 -0.45
CA THR A 34 -16.19 19.84 -0.16
C THR A 34 -15.39 20.20 -1.40
N ALA A 35 -15.91 19.93 -2.60
CA ALA A 35 -15.22 20.11 -3.88
C ALA A 35 -13.84 19.40 -3.95
N GLN A 36 -13.71 18.25 -3.27
CA GLN A 36 -12.50 17.43 -3.23
C GLN A 36 -12.76 16.08 -3.93
N PRO A 37 -12.57 15.99 -5.26
CA PRO A 37 -12.89 14.77 -6.01
C PRO A 37 -11.93 13.61 -5.66
N ILE A 38 -12.50 12.41 -5.60
CA ILE A 38 -11.75 11.17 -5.37
C ILE A 38 -10.93 10.83 -6.63
N ASN A 39 -9.66 10.50 -6.44
CA ASN A 39 -8.82 9.99 -7.52
C ASN A 39 -8.93 8.46 -7.60
N TYR A 40 -9.90 7.97 -8.37
CA TYR A 40 -10.18 6.54 -8.50
C TYR A 40 -8.98 5.70 -8.97
N ASN A 41 -8.09 6.25 -9.80
CA ASN A 41 -6.89 5.53 -10.26
C ASN A 41 -5.89 5.23 -9.14
N LYS A 42 -5.89 6.04 -8.07
CA LYS A 42 -5.04 5.84 -6.90
C LYS A 42 -5.76 5.09 -5.77
N THR A 43 -7.07 4.91 -5.86
CA THR A 43 -7.87 4.24 -4.83
C THR A 43 -7.75 2.73 -5.02
N GLN A 44 -7.16 2.07 -4.02
CA GLN A 44 -6.95 0.62 -4.00
C GLN A 44 -7.43 0.07 -2.66
N ALA A 45 -7.95 -1.15 -2.67
CA ALA A 45 -8.39 -1.84 -1.47
C ALA A 45 -7.41 -2.97 -1.10
N LEU A 46 -7.14 -3.13 0.19
CA LEU A 46 -6.38 -4.26 0.72
C LEU A 46 -7.15 -4.88 1.87
N PHE A 47 -7.39 -6.18 1.77
CA PHE A 47 -8.03 -6.93 2.84
C PHE A 47 -6.95 -7.43 3.81
N SER A 48 -7.01 -6.95 5.05
CA SER A 48 -6.10 -7.40 6.10
C SER A 48 -6.70 -8.58 6.84
N ALA A 49 -6.11 -9.77 6.68
CA ALA A 49 -6.50 -10.97 7.40
C ALA A 49 -5.32 -11.89 7.66
N ARG A 50 -5.40 -12.63 8.77
CA ARG A 50 -4.44 -13.70 9.08
C ARG A 50 -4.69 -14.95 8.22
N ALA A 51 -5.92 -15.16 7.78
CA ALA A 51 -6.34 -16.27 6.94
C ALA A 51 -5.93 -16.08 5.47
N ILE A 52 -5.83 -17.20 4.72
CA ILE A 52 -5.34 -17.25 3.33
C ILE A 52 -6.41 -16.81 2.30
N GLY A 53 -7.66 -16.59 2.74
CA GLY A 53 -8.76 -16.22 1.86
C GLY A 53 -8.97 -14.71 1.74
N TYR A 54 -9.23 -14.25 0.52
CA TYR A 54 -9.83 -12.96 0.25
C TYR A 54 -11.34 -13.16 0.01
N PRO A 55 -12.19 -12.26 0.53
CA PRO A 55 -13.61 -12.30 0.19
C PRO A 55 -13.78 -11.80 -1.25
N ASP A 56 -14.55 -12.53 -2.05
CA ASP A 56 -14.88 -12.14 -3.43
C ASP A 56 -15.98 -11.07 -3.39
N ILE A 57 -15.58 -9.83 -3.09
CA ILE A 57 -16.49 -8.68 -2.96
C ILE A 57 -16.21 -7.71 -4.11
N ALA A 58 -17.24 -7.44 -4.91
CA ALA A 58 -17.17 -6.52 -6.02
C ALA A 58 -17.43 -5.07 -5.55
N LEU A 59 -16.41 -4.43 -4.96
CA LEU A 59 -16.51 -3.04 -4.53
C LEU A 59 -16.54 -2.08 -5.72
N LYS A 60 -17.52 -1.18 -5.72
CA LYS A 60 -17.65 -0.07 -6.66
C LYS A 60 -17.71 1.23 -5.88
N CYS A 61 -17.04 2.25 -6.41
CA CYS A 61 -17.09 3.63 -5.95
C CYS A 61 -17.47 4.44 -7.18
N GLY A 62 -18.72 4.90 -7.20
CA GLY A 62 -19.35 5.52 -8.36
C GLY A 62 -19.42 4.54 -9.53
N ASN A 63 -18.88 4.95 -10.68
CA ASN A 63 -18.79 4.09 -11.87
C ASN A 63 -17.52 3.22 -11.92
N ASN A 64 -16.58 3.38 -10.99
CA ASN A 64 -15.28 2.71 -11.04
C ASN A 64 -15.23 1.51 -10.09
N LYS A 65 -14.67 0.40 -10.55
CA LYS A 65 -14.38 -0.77 -9.71
C LYS A 65 -13.10 -0.51 -8.94
N ILE A 66 -13.11 -0.77 -7.63
CA ILE A 66 -11.90 -0.69 -6.81
C ILE A 66 -11.13 -2.00 -6.93
N GLU A 67 -9.84 -1.89 -7.28
CA GLU A 67 -8.97 -3.05 -7.38
C GLU A 67 -8.49 -3.50 -5.99
N TRP A 68 -8.57 -4.82 -5.77
CA TRP A 68 -7.98 -5.47 -4.60
C TRP A 68 -6.50 -5.75 -4.83
N VAL A 69 -5.64 -5.17 -4.02
CA VAL A 69 -4.19 -5.25 -4.15
C VAL A 69 -3.58 -5.96 -2.95
N LYS A 70 -2.53 -6.74 -3.20
CA LYS A 70 -1.80 -7.48 -2.15
C LYS A 70 -0.89 -6.59 -1.32
N GLU A 71 -0.46 -5.45 -1.85
CA GLU A 71 0.39 -4.48 -1.14
C GLU A 71 -0.11 -3.08 -1.40
N ILE A 72 -0.24 -2.28 -0.34
CA ILE A 72 -0.59 -0.86 -0.45
C ILE A 72 0.54 -0.03 0.14
N LYS A 73 0.92 1.03 -0.57
CA LYS A 73 1.85 2.05 -0.06
C LYS A 73 1.06 3.20 0.55
N TYR A 74 1.34 3.53 1.80
CA TYR A 74 0.72 4.67 2.49
C TYR A 74 1.78 5.45 3.26
N LEU A 75 1.92 6.75 2.96
CA LEU A 75 2.88 7.67 3.58
C LEU A 75 4.32 7.13 3.68
N GLY A 76 4.76 6.36 2.68
CA GLY A 76 6.10 5.76 2.64
C GLY A 76 6.21 4.36 3.26
N TYR A 77 5.21 3.92 4.01
CA TYR A 77 5.07 2.57 4.53
C TYR A 77 4.44 1.64 3.49
N VAL A 78 4.78 0.36 3.56
CA VAL A 78 4.20 -0.67 2.69
C VAL A 78 3.49 -1.67 3.57
N PHE A 79 2.18 -1.76 3.39
CA PHE A 79 1.30 -2.67 4.10
C PHE A 79 1.05 -3.92 3.28
N THR A 80 1.04 -5.06 3.98
CA THR A 80 0.72 -6.38 3.44
C THR A 80 -0.53 -6.92 4.12
N PRO A 81 -1.20 -7.97 3.60
CA PRO A 81 -2.45 -8.48 4.16
C PRO A 81 -2.28 -9.05 5.57
N LYS A 82 -1.06 -9.51 5.90
CA LYS A 82 -0.68 -9.98 7.24
C LYS A 82 -0.18 -8.87 8.16
N LEU A 83 -0.19 -7.62 7.69
CA LEU A 83 0.39 -6.44 8.35
C LEU A 83 1.85 -6.63 8.80
N GLY A 84 2.58 -7.48 8.08
CA GLY A 84 3.99 -7.72 8.34
C GLY A 84 4.87 -6.66 7.70
N PHE A 85 6.00 -6.34 8.34
CA PHE A 85 6.99 -5.38 7.85
C PHE A 85 8.05 -5.99 6.94
N SER A 86 8.00 -7.29 6.63
CA SER A 86 9.03 -7.95 5.81
C SER A 86 9.21 -7.30 4.43
N ALA A 87 8.11 -7.03 3.73
CA ALA A 87 8.11 -6.37 2.43
C ALA A 87 8.66 -4.94 2.54
N MET A 88 8.33 -4.23 3.62
CA MET A 88 8.86 -2.90 3.89
C MET A 88 10.37 -2.93 4.12
N ILE A 89 10.86 -3.85 4.96
CA ILE A 89 12.29 -4.03 5.26
C ILE A 89 13.06 -4.34 3.97
N GLN A 90 12.55 -5.24 3.12
CA GLN A 90 13.19 -5.55 1.83
C GLN A 90 13.27 -4.32 0.92
N LYS A 91 12.19 -3.53 0.82
CA LYS A 91 12.17 -2.29 0.03
C LYS A 91 13.14 -1.24 0.59
N THR A 92 13.23 -1.10 1.91
CA THR A 92 14.21 -0.22 2.56
C THR A 92 15.64 -0.69 2.31
N MET A 93 15.90 -1.99 2.42
CA MET A 93 17.22 -2.56 2.12
C MET A 93 17.63 -2.29 0.67
N LEU A 94 16.69 -2.39 -0.27
CA LEU A 94 16.93 -2.09 -1.68
C LEU A 94 17.26 -0.60 -1.90
N LYS A 95 16.52 0.30 -1.25
CA LYS A 95 16.82 1.75 -1.28
C LYS A 95 18.21 2.06 -0.73
N VAL A 96 18.58 1.46 0.40
CA VAL A 96 19.92 1.62 1.00
C VAL A 96 20.99 1.13 0.03
N ARG A 97 20.81 -0.05 -0.58
CA ARG A 97 21.74 -0.58 -1.60
C ARG A 97 21.88 0.35 -2.81
N GLN A 98 20.78 0.92 -3.29
CA GLN A 98 20.80 1.91 -4.38
C GLN A 98 21.54 3.19 -3.95
N GLY A 99 21.31 3.68 -2.73
CA GLY A 99 22.02 4.82 -2.17
C GLY A 99 23.53 4.58 -2.08
N VAL A 100 23.95 3.42 -1.56
CA VAL A 100 25.37 3.03 -1.51
C VAL A 100 25.98 2.93 -2.91
N ALA A 101 25.26 2.33 -3.87
CA ALA A 101 25.72 2.23 -5.25
C ALA A 101 25.92 3.63 -5.88
N MET A 102 25.01 4.57 -5.61
CA MET A 102 25.11 5.97 -6.04
C MET A 102 26.32 6.68 -5.43
N VAL A 103 26.55 6.53 -4.13
CA VAL A 103 27.73 7.11 -3.46
C VAL A 103 29.03 6.54 -4.05
N ASN A 104 29.04 5.25 -4.39
CA ASN A 104 30.19 4.59 -4.98
C ASN A 104 30.43 4.98 -6.44
N SER A 105 29.36 5.22 -7.21
CA SER A 105 29.44 5.66 -8.61
C SER A 105 29.82 7.13 -8.77
N PHE A 106 29.67 7.94 -7.71
CA PHE A 106 30.05 9.35 -7.73
C PHE A 106 31.57 9.51 -7.95
N ARG A 107 31.94 10.06 -9.09
CA ARG A 107 33.33 10.38 -9.47
C ARG A 107 33.42 11.85 -9.89
N LEU A 108 34.39 12.58 -9.36
CA LEU A 108 34.64 13.97 -9.73
C LEU A 108 35.98 14.02 -10.45
N LYS A 109 35.97 14.38 -11.75
CA LYS A 109 37.16 14.36 -12.63
C LYS A 109 37.94 13.03 -12.61
N GLY A 110 37.22 11.89 -12.56
CA GLY A 110 37.81 10.55 -12.56
C GLY A 110 38.34 10.05 -11.21
N PHE A 111 38.42 10.91 -10.19
CA PHE A 111 38.87 10.55 -8.85
C PHE A 111 37.72 10.50 -7.85
N THR A 112 37.89 9.69 -6.81
CA THR A 112 36.93 9.59 -5.71
C THR A 112 37.62 9.84 -4.39
N LEU A 113 37.30 10.97 -3.77
CA LEU A 113 37.79 11.30 -2.43
C LEU A 113 37.01 10.50 -1.38
N THR A 114 37.74 9.75 -0.56
CA THR A 114 37.15 8.92 0.50
C THR A 114 36.39 9.75 1.53
N ALA A 115 36.87 10.96 1.83
CA ALA A 115 36.20 11.90 2.73
C ALA A 115 34.83 12.35 2.19
N LEU A 116 34.73 12.62 0.89
CA LEU A 116 33.49 13.02 0.24
C LEU A 116 32.47 11.87 0.25
N ARG A 117 32.91 10.64 -0.05
CA ARG A 117 32.04 9.46 0.02
C ARG A 117 31.49 9.22 1.43
N LYS A 118 32.32 9.40 2.47
CA LYS A 118 31.88 9.31 3.87
C LYS A 118 30.84 10.39 4.20
N ALA A 119 31.07 11.63 3.77
CA ALA A 119 30.11 12.72 3.97
C ALA A 119 28.76 12.43 3.29
N LEU A 120 28.78 11.99 2.02
CA LEU A 120 27.57 11.65 1.26
C LEU A 120 26.82 10.45 1.87
N PHE A 121 27.53 9.43 2.33
CA PHE A 121 26.91 8.29 3.01
C PHE A 121 26.17 8.74 4.29
N ASN A 122 26.83 9.56 5.11
CA ASN A 122 26.26 10.06 6.36
C ASN A 122 25.05 11.00 6.14
N SER A 123 25.02 11.75 5.03
CA SER A 123 23.94 12.71 4.77
C SER A 123 22.77 12.14 3.97
N TYR A 124 22.97 11.08 3.17
CA TYR A 124 21.96 10.62 2.19
C TYR A 124 21.52 9.16 2.38
N VAL A 125 22.35 8.31 3.00
CA VAL A 125 22.04 6.88 3.17
C VAL A 125 21.64 6.53 4.59
N LEU A 126 22.22 7.21 5.58
CA LEU A 126 21.97 7.00 7.00
C LEU A 126 20.64 7.58 7.54
N PRO A 127 20.19 8.78 7.11
CA PRO A 127 18.88 9.32 7.50
C PRO A 127 17.71 8.50 6.94
#